data_AF-A0A9D7XF06-F1
#
_entry.id   AF-A0A9D7XF06-F1
#
_cell.length_a   1.000
_cell.length_b   1.000
_cell.length_c   1.000
_cell.angle_alpha   90.00
_cell.angle_beta   90.00
_cell.angle_gamma   90.00
#
_symmetry.space_group_name_H-M   'P 1'
#
loop_
_entity.id
_entity.type
_entity.pdbx_description
1 polymer ?
#
loop_
_entity_poly.entity_id
_entity_poly.type
_entity_poly.pdbx_seq_one_letter_code
_entity_poly.pdbx_strand_id
1 'polypeptide(L)'
;MKSIGHETCFSYLGNKETVAELFGEVAPKIASRPGGYTRVIRTGFRKGDGAEMAMIELVDYNDIMVSASKATSPELVTKRRTRRSSKKAKTEDATEPNVGETSESSSEENK
;
A
#
# COMPACT_ATOMS: atom_id res chain seq x y z
N MET A 1 -15.69 -28.87 18.29
CA MET A 1 -15.10 -27.68 18.92
C MET A 1 -15.74 -26.46 18.28
N LYS A 2 -16.68 -25.80 18.98
CA LYS A 2 -17.26 -24.53 18.52
C LYS A 2 -16.22 -23.45 18.80
N SER A 3 -15.81 -22.69 17.78
CA SER A 3 -14.68 -21.76 17.85
C SER A 3 -15.06 -20.51 18.63
N ILE A 4 -14.36 -20.25 19.74
CA ILE A 4 -14.47 -19.05 20.59
C ILE A 4 -14.50 -17.72 19.79
N GLY A 5 -13.78 -17.65 18.67
CA GLY A 5 -13.72 -16.43 17.84
C GLY A 5 -15.07 -16.00 17.22
N HIS A 6 -15.91 -16.93 16.79
CA HIS A 6 -17.21 -16.60 16.18
C HIS A 6 -18.21 -16.08 17.22
N GLU A 7 -18.24 -16.66 18.42
CA GLU A 7 -19.12 -16.25 19.52
C GLU A 7 -18.73 -14.85 20.04
N THR A 8 -17.43 -14.60 20.22
CA THR A 8 -16.95 -13.27 20.61
C THR A 8 -17.32 -12.21 19.57
N CYS A 9 -17.11 -12.49 18.28
CA CYS A 9 -17.43 -11.55 17.22
C CYS A 9 -18.94 -11.27 17.11
N PHE A 10 -19.78 -12.32 17.24
CA PHE A 10 -21.22 -12.17 17.28
C PHE A 10 -21.70 -11.32 18.46
N SER A 11 -21.04 -11.41 19.62
CA SER A 11 -21.34 -10.55 20.78
C SER A 11 -21.13 -9.06 20.51
N TYR A 12 -20.21 -8.69 19.61
CA TYR A 12 -19.96 -7.29 19.25
C TYR A 12 -20.86 -6.81 18.12
N LEU A 13 -21.08 -7.64 17.10
CA LEU A 13 -21.79 -7.25 15.88
C LEU A 13 -23.31 -7.47 15.97
N GLY A 14 -23.77 -8.49 16.71
CA GLY A 14 -25.18 -8.85 16.85
C GLY A 14 -25.86 -9.36 15.57
N ASN A 15 -25.16 -9.43 14.45
CA ASN A 15 -25.69 -9.84 13.15
C ASN A 15 -24.95 -11.09 12.61
N LYS A 16 -25.72 -12.13 12.27
CA LYS A 16 -25.18 -13.40 11.75
C LYS A 16 -24.64 -13.28 10.33
N GLU A 17 -25.27 -12.45 9.49
CA GLU A 17 -24.85 -12.25 8.09
C GLU A 17 -23.48 -11.56 8.05
N THR A 18 -23.30 -10.50 8.83
CA THR A 18 -22.02 -9.79 8.93
C THR A 18 -20.90 -10.69 9.46
N VAL A 19 -21.19 -11.56 10.42
CA VAL A 19 -20.21 -12.54 10.93
C VAL A 19 -19.85 -13.56 9.85
N ALA A 20 -20.83 -14.03 9.06
CA ALA A 20 -20.56 -14.96 7.97
C ALA A 20 -19.68 -14.32 6.88
N GLU A 21 -19.95 -13.07 6.50
CA GLU A 21 -19.16 -12.32 5.53
C GLU A 21 -17.73 -12.05 6.03
N LEU A 22 -17.59 -11.65 7.31
CA LEU A 22 -16.30 -11.37 7.93
C LEU A 22 -15.38 -12.59 7.90
N PHE A 23 -15.88 -13.78 8.26
CA PHE A 23 -15.08 -15.00 8.28
C PHE A 23 -15.01 -15.70 6.92
N GLY A 24 -15.94 -15.42 6.01
CA GLY A 24 -16.00 -16.02 4.67
C GLY A 24 -15.12 -15.30 3.65
N GLU A 25 -15.36 -14.01 3.42
CA GLU A 25 -14.70 -13.25 2.35
C GLU A 25 -13.55 -12.39 2.87
N VAL A 26 -13.78 -11.71 3.99
CA VAL A 26 -12.85 -10.70 4.51
C VAL A 26 -11.62 -11.33 5.14
N ALA A 27 -11.79 -12.25 6.08
CA ALA A 27 -10.70 -12.85 6.84
C ALA A 27 -9.64 -13.52 5.95
N PRO A 28 -9.97 -14.33 4.92
CA PRO A 28 -8.96 -14.93 4.05
C PRO A 28 -8.12 -13.90 3.28
N LYS A 29 -8.73 -12.78 2.86
CA LYS A 29 -8.05 -11.76 2.07
C LYS A 29 -7.02 -10.97 2.89
N ILE A 30 -7.31 -10.71 4.17
CA ILE A 30 -6.46 -9.92 5.07
C ILE A 30 -5.52 -10.77 5.95
N ALA A 31 -5.68 -12.10 5.98
CA ALA A 31 -4.99 -13.00 6.92
C ALA A 31 -3.46 -12.93 6.89
N SER A 32 -2.87 -12.55 5.75
CA SER A 32 -1.41 -12.51 5.58
C SER A 32 -0.75 -11.26 6.16
N ARG A 33 -1.52 -10.22 6.49
CA ARG A 33 -1.01 -8.92 6.93
C ARG A 33 -0.83 -8.89 8.45
N PRO A 34 0.38 -8.61 8.97
CA PRO A 34 0.61 -8.50 10.41
C PRO A 34 0.15 -7.13 10.94
N GLY A 35 -1.16 -6.96 11.12
CA GLY A 35 -1.78 -5.77 11.72
C GLY A 35 -2.03 -4.61 10.75
N GLY A 36 -2.78 -3.60 11.22
CA GLY A 36 -3.15 -2.43 10.40
C GLY A 36 -4.08 -2.78 9.23
N TYR A 37 -5.25 -3.36 9.53
CA TYR A 37 -6.20 -3.82 8.51
C TYR A 37 -7.07 -2.70 7.92
N THR A 38 -7.15 -1.57 8.60
CA THR A 38 -7.92 -0.40 8.19
C THR A 38 -7.01 0.79 7.90
N ARG A 39 -7.46 1.65 6.97
CA ARG A 39 -6.85 2.96 6.70
C ARG A 39 -7.87 4.04 6.98
N VAL A 40 -7.40 5.15 7.55
CA VAL A 40 -8.19 6.36 7.80
C VAL A 40 -7.66 7.48 6.92
N ILE A 41 -8.50 8.06 6.08
CA ILE A 41 -8.19 9.19 5.20
C ILE A 41 -9.02 10.38 5.66
N ARG A 42 -8.37 11.47 6.06
CA ARG A 42 -9.06 12.71 6.47
C ARG A 42 -9.62 13.42 5.24
N THR A 43 -10.91 13.74 5.26
CA THR A 43 -11.62 14.31 4.10
C THR A 43 -12.03 15.78 4.29
N GLY A 44 -11.68 16.39 5.44
CA GLY A 44 -11.94 17.79 5.74
C GLY A 44 -13.07 17.96 6.78
N PHE A 45 -13.82 19.05 6.69
CA PHE A 45 -14.86 19.39 7.67
C PHE A 45 -16.27 19.21 7.10
N ARG A 46 -17.17 18.68 7.93
CA ARG A 46 -18.60 18.58 7.61
C ARG A 46 -19.24 19.96 7.59
N LYS A 47 -20.00 20.24 6.53
CA LYS A 47 -20.67 21.52 6.33
C LYS A 47 -21.79 21.71 7.36
N GLY A 48 -21.75 22.82 8.09
CA GLY A 48 -22.80 23.22 9.03
C GLY A 48 -22.37 23.14 10.50
N ASP A 49 -21.68 22.08 10.89
CA ASP A 49 -21.21 21.87 12.27
C ASP A 49 -19.68 21.90 12.41
N GLY A 50 -18.94 21.94 11.30
CA GLY A 50 -17.48 22.02 11.31
C GLY A 50 -16.79 20.77 11.89
N ALA A 51 -17.49 19.62 11.94
CA ALA A 51 -16.91 18.39 12.46
C ALA A 51 -15.84 17.84 11.50
N GLU A 52 -14.69 17.40 12.03
CA GLU A 52 -13.66 16.73 11.22
C GLU A 52 -14.18 15.37 10.73
N MET A 53 -14.07 15.12 9.43
CA MET A 53 -14.53 13.91 8.76
C MET A 53 -13.36 13.07 8.26
N ALA A 54 -13.58 11.76 8.22
CA ALA A 54 -12.66 10.82 7.62
C ALA A 54 -13.40 9.69 6.92
N MET A 55 -12.76 9.13 5.90
CA MET A 55 -13.13 7.88 5.25
C MET A 55 -12.31 6.75 5.86
N ILE A 56 -12.98 5.64 6.18
CA ILE A 56 -12.34 4.42 6.69
C ILE A 56 -12.49 3.33 5.62
N GLU A 57 -11.38 2.70 5.24
CA GLU A 57 -11.34 1.62 4.25
C GLU A 57 -10.55 0.40 4.76
N LEU A 58 -10.78 -0.77 4.16
CA LEU A 58 -9.95 -1.97 4.35
C LEU A 58 -8.74 -1.92 3.42
N VAL A 59 -7.54 -2.13 3.97
CA VAL A 59 -6.28 -1.93 3.24
C VAL A 59 -6.17 -2.84 2.02
N ASP A 60 -6.53 -4.11 2.16
CA ASP A 60 -6.37 -5.13 1.11
C ASP A 60 -7.56 -5.19 0.13
N TYR A 61 -8.48 -4.23 0.21
CA TYR A 61 -9.62 -4.08 -0.71
C TYR A 61 -9.48 -2.91 -1.68
N ASN A 62 -8.38 -2.17 -1.61
CA ASN A 62 -8.07 -1.07 -2.52
C ASN A 62 -7.00 -1.49 -3.53
N ASP A 63 -7.42 -1.94 -4.71
CA ASP A 63 -6.53 -2.49 -5.74
C ASP A 63 -5.54 -1.45 -6.31
N ILE A 64 -5.96 -0.18 -6.38
CA ILE A 64 -5.14 0.92 -6.90
C ILE A 64 -3.93 1.17 -5.99
N MET A 65 -4.12 1.14 -4.66
CA MET A 65 -3.08 1.49 -3.68
C MET A 65 -2.19 0.29 -3.29
N VAL A 66 -2.73 -0.94 -3.35
CA VAL A 66 -1.98 -2.18 -3.07
C VAL A 66 -0.92 -2.43 -4.14
N SER A 67 -1.24 -2.17 -5.41
CA SER A 67 -0.30 -2.36 -6.53
C SER A 67 0.94 -1.47 -6.41
N ALA A 68 0.79 -0.22 -5.95
CA ALA A 68 1.90 0.70 -5.70
C ALA A 68 2.78 0.28 -4.50
N SER A 69 2.20 -0.40 -3.49
CA SER A 69 2.90 -0.76 -2.24
C SER A 69 3.76 -2.03 -2.36
N LYS A 70 3.37 -2.98 -3.25
CA LYS A 70 4.11 -4.24 -3.45
C LYS A 70 5.48 -4.03 -4.13
N ALA A 71 5.71 -2.87 -4.75
CA ALA A 71 6.98 -2.50 -5.37
C ALA A 71 8.09 -2.17 -4.35
N THR A 72 7.79 -2.07 -3.04
CA THR A 72 8.72 -1.54 -2.02
C THR A 72 9.08 -2.55 -0.92
N SER A 73 8.76 -3.84 -1.06
CA SER A 73 9.11 -4.87 -0.05
C SER A 73 10.58 -5.36 -0.17
N PRO A 74 11.33 -5.50 0.95
CA PRO A 74 12.81 -5.59 0.97
C PRO A 74 13.37 -7.04 0.87
N GLU A 75 12.76 -7.92 0.08
CA GLU A 75 13.20 -9.33 -0.01
C GLU A 75 14.49 -9.52 -0.84
N LEU A 76 15.00 -8.47 -1.52
CA LEU A 76 16.15 -8.56 -2.42
C LEU A 76 17.50 -8.13 -1.80
N VAL A 77 17.54 -7.68 -0.54
CA VAL A 77 18.77 -7.15 0.08
C VAL A 77 19.69 -8.24 0.65
N THR A 78 19.20 -9.44 0.96
CA THR A 78 20.00 -10.48 1.63
C THR A 78 20.92 -11.28 0.71
N LYS A 79 20.86 -11.11 -0.62
CA LYS A 79 21.70 -11.87 -1.58
C LYS A 79 22.97 -11.14 -2.06
N ARG A 80 23.24 -9.93 -1.57
CA ARG A 80 24.32 -9.06 -2.06
C ARG A 80 25.38 -8.71 -1.01
N ARG A 81 25.93 -9.70 -0.29
CA ARG A 81 27.09 -9.46 0.59
C ARG A 81 28.05 -10.64 0.72
N THR A 82 28.50 -11.24 -0.38
CA THR A 82 29.63 -12.21 -0.37
C THR A 82 30.57 -12.10 -1.57
N ARG A 83 30.78 -10.88 -2.10
CA ARG A 83 31.87 -10.64 -3.07
C ARG A 83 32.62 -9.34 -2.76
N ARG A 84 33.34 -9.34 -1.62
CA ARG A 84 34.48 -8.44 -1.41
C ARG A 84 35.72 -9.29 -1.20
N SER A 85 36.12 -9.96 -2.28
CA SER A 85 37.45 -10.55 -2.44
C SER A 85 38.23 -9.64 -3.37
N SER A 86 39.38 -9.20 -2.88
CA SER A 86 40.51 -8.59 -3.56
C SER A 86 40.59 -8.79 -5.08
N LYS A 87 40.98 -7.74 -5.83
CA LYS A 87 42.27 -7.67 -6.60
C LYS A 87 42.23 -6.65 -7.77
N LYS A 88 43.12 -5.65 -7.65
CA LYS A 88 44.03 -5.07 -8.69
C LYS A 88 43.50 -4.15 -9.82
N ALA A 89 43.85 -2.86 -9.66
CA ALA A 89 44.50 -1.89 -10.57
C ALA A 89 44.42 -1.99 -12.12
N LYS A 90 43.97 -0.89 -12.76
CA LYS A 90 44.59 -0.05 -13.84
C LYS A 90 43.46 0.73 -14.58
N THR A 91 43.39 2.07 -14.61
CA THR A 91 44.15 3.10 -15.39
C THR A 91 43.34 3.61 -16.61
N GLU A 92 42.97 4.92 -16.59
CA GLU A 92 42.77 5.90 -17.70
C GLU A 92 41.70 5.60 -18.79
N ASP A 93 40.91 6.49 -19.40
CA ASP A 93 40.94 7.95 -19.66
C ASP A 93 39.53 8.44 -20.17
N ALA A 94 39.20 9.72 -19.94
CA ALA A 94 38.35 10.74 -20.63
C ALA A 94 37.06 10.37 -21.45
N THR A 95 36.03 11.20 -21.73
CA THR A 95 35.73 12.66 -21.72
C THR A 95 34.18 12.87 -21.77
N GLU A 96 33.72 14.06 -21.37
CA GLU A 96 32.34 14.64 -21.28
C GLU A 96 31.65 14.95 -22.66
N PRO A 97 30.65 15.87 -22.80
CA PRO A 97 29.19 15.83 -22.50
C PRO A 97 28.28 16.27 -23.70
N ASN A 98 26.94 16.22 -23.57
CA ASN A 98 25.95 16.97 -24.39
C ASN A 98 24.55 16.82 -23.73
N VAL A 99 23.86 17.80 -23.12
CA VAL A 99 23.31 19.13 -23.50
C VAL A 99 22.18 19.10 -24.55
N GLY A 100 21.07 19.77 -24.23
CA GLY A 100 19.97 20.19 -25.13
C GLY A 100 18.58 19.76 -24.63
N GLU A 101 17.91 20.56 -23.78
CA GLU A 101 16.90 21.62 -24.11
C GLU A 101 15.50 21.07 -24.49
N THR A 102 14.43 21.29 -23.71
CA THR A 102 13.56 22.50 -23.55
C THR A 102 12.47 22.61 -24.63
N SER A 103 11.19 22.59 -24.21
CA SER A 103 10.04 23.42 -24.66
C SER A 103 8.71 22.66 -24.42
N GLU A 104 7.88 22.98 -23.43
CA GLU A 104 6.85 24.05 -23.42
C GLU A 104 5.71 23.95 -24.46
N SER A 105 4.50 23.73 -23.90
CA SER A 105 3.26 24.50 -24.13
C SER A 105 2.24 24.10 -25.21
N SER A 106 0.99 24.48 -24.89
CA SER A 106 -0.23 24.67 -25.71
C SER A 106 -1.11 23.42 -25.92
N SER A 107 -2.29 23.35 -25.26
CA SER A 107 -3.63 23.82 -25.71
C SER A 107 -4.24 22.84 -26.73
N GLU A 108 -5.46 22.30 -26.63
CA GLU A 108 -6.84 22.84 -26.71
C GLU A 108 -7.74 21.60 -26.48
N GLU A 109 -8.76 21.59 -25.61
CA GLU A 109 -10.16 21.95 -25.91
C GLU A 109 -10.71 21.49 -27.29
N ASN A 110 -11.46 20.38 -27.30
CA ASN A 110 -12.76 20.18 -27.99
C ASN A 110 -13.08 18.68 -28.18
N LYS A 111 -14.10 18.17 -27.49
CA LYS A 111 -15.39 17.75 -28.09
C LYS A 111 -16.33 17.18 -27.03
#